data_AF-A0A5J4SXI8-F1
#
_entry.id   AF-A0A5J4SXI8-F1
#
_cell.length_a   1.000
_cell.length_b   1.000
_cell.length_c   1.000
_cell.angle_alpha   90.00
_cell.angle_beta   90.00
_cell.angle_gamma   90.00
#
_symmetry.space_group_name_H-M   'P 1'
#
loop_
_entity.id
_entity.type
_entity.pdbx_description
1 polymer ?
#
loop_
_entity_poly.entity_id
_entity_poly.type
_entity_poly.pdbx_seq_one_letter_code
_entity_poly.pdbx_strand_id
1 'polypeptide(L)'
;MQIKFTHIQLSMQTIEDRLKKAFTYLKLEGVVTTQEDLSEKLGYDKATISQAFNGSKKHLTNHFISNFCKKFAQISEDWITEGKGDMIKNNQQIGNISNSAVIGANVSGNGNRITPNEFEEMIKLQKGYQDLLKKKDEHISELLRVISKLTNK
;
A
#
# COMPACT_ATOMS: atom_id res chain seq x y z
N MET A 1 -26.90 -14.71 35.40
CA MET A 1 -26.75 -14.72 33.93
C MET A 1 -26.09 -13.41 33.54
N GLN A 2 -24.76 -13.39 33.43
CA GLN A 2 -23.98 -12.20 33.09
C GLN A 2 -23.59 -12.31 31.62
N ILE A 3 -24.26 -11.53 30.78
CA ILE A 3 -23.93 -11.41 29.36
C ILE A 3 -22.68 -10.52 29.28
N LYS A 4 -21.51 -11.12 29.10
CA LYS A 4 -20.27 -10.39 28.82
C LYS A 4 -20.27 -9.88 27.38
N PHE A 5 -20.91 -8.74 27.15
CA PHE A 5 -20.56 -7.87 26.02
C PHE A 5 -19.35 -7.02 26.44
N THR A 6 -18.18 -7.37 25.94
CA THR A 6 -16.97 -6.52 25.92
C THR A 6 -16.12 -7.07 24.78
N HIS A 7 -16.25 -6.48 23.61
CA HIS A 7 -15.44 -5.35 23.12
C HIS A 7 -14.54 -5.88 22.00
N ILE A 8 -14.94 -5.54 20.78
CA ILE A 8 -14.14 -5.60 19.57
C ILE A 8 -12.85 -4.84 19.86
N GLN A 9 -11.78 -5.58 20.13
CA GLN A 9 -10.44 -5.05 20.31
C GLN A 9 -9.89 -4.75 18.91
N LEU A 10 -10.10 -3.53 18.44
CA LEU A 10 -9.40 -3.02 17.26
C LEU A 10 -7.90 -3.18 17.53
N SER A 11 -7.24 -4.01 16.72
CA SER A 11 -5.99 -4.69 17.04
C SER A 11 -4.82 -3.74 17.34
N MET A 12 -4.45 -3.58 18.61
CA MET A 12 -3.05 -3.27 18.94
C MET A 12 -2.26 -4.57 18.80
N GLN A 13 -1.70 -4.82 17.61
CA GLN A 13 -0.81 -5.97 17.39
C GLN A 13 0.44 -5.79 18.27
N THR A 14 0.85 -6.84 18.97
CA THR A 14 2.09 -6.82 19.76
C THR A 14 3.31 -6.91 18.84
N ILE A 15 4.51 -6.70 19.38
CA ILE A 15 5.76 -6.92 18.65
C ILE A 15 5.83 -8.39 18.18
N GLU A 16 5.36 -9.35 18.99
CA GLU A 16 5.37 -10.77 18.60
C GLU A 16 4.41 -11.08 17.46
N ASP A 17 3.25 -10.43 17.41
CA ASP A 17 2.28 -10.58 16.33
C ASP A 17 2.85 -10.05 15.02
N ARG A 18 3.50 -8.88 15.07
CA ARG A 18 4.17 -8.29 13.90
C ARG A 18 5.34 -9.13 13.42
N LEU A 19 6.13 -9.69 14.34
CA LEU A 19 7.20 -10.63 14.00
C LEU A 19 6.66 -11.90 13.31
N LYS A 20 5.58 -12.50 13.83
CA LYS A 20 4.92 -13.67 13.20
C LYS A 20 4.40 -13.34 11.81
N LYS A 21 3.83 -12.15 11.63
CA LYS A 21 3.34 -11.68 10.34
C LYS A 21 4.48 -11.48 9.33
N ALA A 22 5.59 -10.86 9.75
CA ALA A 22 6.80 -10.75 8.92
C ALA A 22 7.35 -12.13 8.53
N PHE A 23 7.42 -13.07 9.47
CA PHE A 23 7.83 -14.45 9.17
C PHE A 23 6.90 -15.16 8.18
N THR A 24 5.59 -14.96 8.32
CA THR A 24 4.59 -15.53 7.39
C THR A 24 4.78 -14.99 5.98
N TYR A 25 5.06 -13.70 5.85
CA TYR A 25 5.39 -13.10 4.56
C TYR A 25 6.66 -13.72 3.96
N LEU A 26 7.75 -13.84 4.73
CA LEU A 26 8.99 -14.47 4.25
C LEU A 26 8.79 -15.93 3.83
N LYS A 27 7.82 -16.64 4.44
CA LYS A 27 7.40 -17.98 3.99
C LYS A 27 6.70 -17.98 2.64
N LEU A 28 5.80 -17.03 2.41
CA LEU A 28 5.10 -16.91 1.13
C LEU A 28 6.06 -16.56 -0.02
N GLU A 29 7.08 -15.75 0.26
CA GLU A 29 8.15 -15.42 -0.69
C GLU A 29 9.17 -16.55 -0.89
N GLY A 30 9.05 -17.67 -0.17
CA GLY A 30 10.01 -18.78 -0.22
C GLY A 30 11.38 -18.44 0.34
N VAL A 31 11.53 -17.33 1.06
CA VAL A 31 12.81 -16.88 1.64
C VAL A 31 13.16 -17.71 2.86
N VAL A 32 12.20 -18.06 3.71
CA VAL A 32 12.37 -19.01 4.81
C VAL A 32 11.18 -19.95 4.88
N THR A 33 11.35 -21.19 5.29
CA THR A 33 10.21 -22.14 5.36
C THR A 33 9.81 -22.49 6.79
N THR A 34 10.80 -22.56 7.69
CA THR A 34 10.63 -23.02 9.06
C THR A 34 11.40 -22.14 10.05
N GLN A 35 11.14 -22.33 11.35
CA GLN A 35 11.96 -21.69 12.39
C GLN A 35 13.39 -22.24 12.43
N GLU A 36 13.62 -23.45 11.90
CA GLU A 36 14.97 -24.03 11.77
C GLU A 36 15.80 -23.23 10.76
N ASP A 37 15.21 -23.00 9.59
CA ASP A 37 15.79 -22.18 8.52
C ASP A 37 16.07 -20.74 9.00
N LEU A 38 15.17 -20.19 9.83
CA LEU A 38 15.38 -18.89 10.47
C LEU A 38 16.54 -18.91 11.47
N SER A 39 16.67 -19.99 12.25
CA SER A 39 17.78 -20.23 13.18
C SER A 39 19.12 -20.25 12.45
N GLU A 40 19.23 -21.03 11.38
CA GLU A 40 20.43 -21.11 10.53
C GLU A 40 20.81 -19.75 9.93
N LYS A 41 19.82 -18.99 9.43
CA LYS A 41 20.07 -17.69 8.78
C LYS A 41 20.46 -16.58 9.73
N LEU A 42 19.95 -16.60 10.97
CA LEU A 42 20.21 -15.58 11.97
C LEU A 42 21.34 -15.95 12.93
N GLY A 43 21.75 -17.22 12.98
CA GLY A 43 22.77 -17.73 13.90
C GLY A 43 22.28 -17.84 15.35
N TYR A 44 20.96 -17.99 15.56
CA TYR A 44 20.38 -18.23 16.88
C TYR A 44 19.96 -19.68 16.99
N ASP A 45 19.99 -20.25 18.19
CA ASP A 45 19.40 -21.56 18.42
C ASP A 45 17.87 -21.54 18.25
N LYS A 46 17.30 -22.68 17.87
CA LYS A 46 15.85 -22.85 17.67
C LYS A 46 15.03 -22.49 18.91
N ALA A 47 15.53 -22.75 20.12
CA ALA A 47 14.81 -22.42 21.34
C ALA A 47 14.72 -20.90 21.51
N THR A 48 15.79 -20.16 21.25
CA THR A 48 15.78 -18.69 21.21
C THR A 48 14.80 -18.14 20.19
N ILE A 49 14.76 -18.70 18.97
CA ILE A 49 13.77 -18.32 17.95
C ILE A 49 12.34 -18.55 18.48
N SER A 50 12.06 -19.75 19.00
CA SER A 50 10.74 -20.12 19.50
C SER A 50 10.30 -19.19 20.65
N GLN A 51 11.19 -18.93 21.60
CA GLN A 51 10.93 -18.05 22.74
C GLN A 51 10.70 -16.59 22.31
N ALA A 52 11.42 -16.09 21.31
CA ALA A 52 11.19 -14.76 20.76
C ALA A 52 9.80 -14.65 20.09
N PHE A 53 9.40 -15.66 19.32
CA PHE A 53 8.07 -15.72 18.68
C PHE A 53 6.94 -15.88 19.69
N ASN A 54 7.22 -16.43 20.86
CA ASN A 54 6.28 -16.52 21.98
C ASN A 54 6.26 -15.27 22.87
N GLY A 55 6.95 -14.19 22.50
CA GLY A 55 6.89 -12.93 23.24
C GLY A 55 7.81 -12.83 24.44
N SER A 56 8.76 -13.76 24.61
CA SER A 56 9.65 -13.74 25.76
C SER A 56 10.55 -12.51 25.73
N LYS A 57 10.39 -11.59 26.68
CA LYS A 57 11.18 -10.35 26.79
C LYS A 57 12.69 -10.58 26.84
N LYS A 58 13.13 -11.76 27.28
CA LYS A 58 14.55 -12.15 27.32
C LYS A 58 15.13 -12.43 25.94
N HIS A 59 14.30 -12.90 25.01
CA HIS A 59 14.73 -13.35 23.67
C HIS A 59 14.25 -12.40 22.56
N LEU A 60 13.04 -11.84 22.70
CA LEU A 60 12.50 -10.78 21.85
C LEU A 60 13.09 -9.42 22.27
N THR A 61 14.39 -9.27 22.05
CA THR A 61 15.15 -8.05 22.37
C THR A 61 15.24 -7.14 21.14
N ASN A 62 15.55 -5.86 21.35
CA ASN A 62 15.84 -4.94 20.24
C ASN A 62 17.01 -5.45 19.39
N HIS A 63 18.00 -6.11 19.99
CA HIS A 63 19.10 -6.72 19.25
C HIS A 63 18.63 -7.84 18.33
N PHE A 64 17.73 -8.70 18.80
CA PHE A 64 17.11 -9.74 17.99
C PHE A 64 16.36 -9.15 16.79
N ILE A 65 15.51 -8.14 17.03
CA ILE A 65 14.71 -7.49 15.98
C ILE A 65 15.62 -6.79 14.96
N SER A 66 16.64 -6.06 15.42
CA SER A 66 17.60 -5.41 14.52
C SER A 66 18.38 -6.43 13.69
N ASN A 67 18.81 -7.56 14.27
CA ASN A 67 19.47 -8.61 13.51
C ASN A 67 18.53 -9.23 12.47
N PHE A 68 17.27 -9.48 12.84
CA PHE A 68 16.24 -9.94 11.93
C PHE A 68 16.04 -8.97 10.75
N CYS A 69 15.83 -7.68 11.02
CA CYS A 69 15.61 -6.66 9.99
C CYS A 69 16.86 -6.37 9.14
N LYS A 70 18.06 -6.58 9.67
CA LYS A 70 19.31 -6.54 8.89
C LYS A 70 19.40 -7.71 7.92
N LYS A 71 19.05 -8.93 8.38
CA LYS A 71 19.08 -10.13 7.53
C LYS A 71 18.00 -10.09 6.45
N PHE A 72 16.82 -9.59 6.80
CA PHE A 72 15.67 -9.43 5.91
C PHE A 72 15.43 -7.94 5.67
N ALA A 73 16.32 -7.32 4.89
CA ALA A 73 16.35 -5.87 4.66
C ALA A 73 15.03 -5.30 4.13
N GLN A 74 14.20 -6.13 3.48
CA GLN A 74 12.86 -5.76 3.00
C GLN A 74 11.86 -5.52 4.13
N ILE A 75 12.11 -5.98 5.37
CA ILE A 75 11.22 -5.80 6.51
C ILE A 75 11.59 -4.52 7.28
N SER A 76 10.58 -3.72 7.61
CA SER A 76 10.71 -2.49 8.41
C SER A 76 10.89 -2.79 9.90
N GLU A 77 11.96 -2.24 10.49
CA GLU A 77 12.22 -2.34 11.93
C GLU A 77 11.21 -1.51 12.74
N ASP A 78 10.97 -0.26 12.33
CA ASP A 78 9.99 0.66 12.94
C ASP A 78 8.58 0.06 12.94
N TRP A 79 8.25 -0.69 11.88
CA TRP A 79 6.99 -1.39 11.83
C TRP A 79 6.92 -2.50 12.87
N ILE A 80 7.96 -3.31 13.04
CA ILE A 80 7.98 -4.38 14.06
C ILE A 80 7.94 -3.79 15.48
N THR A 81 8.77 -2.80 15.78
CA THR A 81 8.95 -2.27 17.15
C THR A 81 7.78 -1.36 17.55
N GLU A 82 7.42 -0.41 16.70
CA GLU A 82 6.47 0.67 17.02
C GLU A 82 5.11 0.50 16.32
N GLY A 83 5.02 -0.37 15.32
CA GLY A 83 3.81 -0.50 14.50
C GLY A 83 3.61 0.66 13.52
N LYS A 84 4.66 1.46 13.27
CA LYS A 84 4.60 2.63 12.37
C LYS A 84 4.98 2.25 10.94
N GLY A 85 4.31 2.86 9.97
CA GLY A 85 4.56 2.64 8.55
C GLY A 85 4.11 1.27 8.05
N ASP A 86 4.71 0.80 6.97
CA ASP A 86 4.42 -0.49 6.35
C ASP A 86 5.42 -1.57 6.76
N MET A 87 4.96 -2.83 6.77
CA MET A 87 5.81 -4.00 7.05
C MET A 87 6.95 -4.14 6.04
N ILE A 88 6.68 -3.87 4.77
CA ILE A 88 7.64 -4.00 3.67
C ILE A 88 8.19 -2.62 3.33
N LYS A 89 9.52 -2.48 3.32
CA LYS A 89 10.18 -1.25 2.87
C LYS A 89 9.98 -1.11 1.38
N ASN A 90 9.35 -0.02 0.97
CA ASN A 90 9.18 0.31 -0.43
C ASN A 90 10.47 0.96 -0.95
N ASN A 91 11.37 0.17 -1.53
CA ASN A 91 12.64 0.67 -2.10
C ASN A 91 12.48 1.35 -3.47
N GLN A 92 11.27 1.79 -3.82
CA GLN A 92 11.04 2.55 -5.04
C GLN A 92 11.68 3.94 -4.90
N GLN A 93 12.86 4.10 -5.48
CA GLN A 93 13.45 5.41 -5.67
C GLN A 93 12.70 6.12 -6.80
N ILE A 94 11.88 7.11 -6.45
CA ILE A 94 11.38 8.06 -7.44
C ILE A 94 12.58 8.94 -7.81
N GLY A 95 13.23 8.64 -8.94
CA GLY A 95 14.26 9.52 -9.49
C GLY A 95 13.68 10.92 -9.70
N ASN A 96 14.48 11.97 -9.48
CA ASN A 96 14.03 13.35 -9.54
C ASN A 96 13.45 13.68 -10.94
N ILE A 97 12.11 13.76 -11.06
CA ILE A 97 11.39 13.87 -12.36
C ILE A 97 11.40 15.30 -12.92
N SER A 98 12.01 16.26 -12.22
CA SER A 98 11.85 17.68 -12.55
C SER A 98 12.29 18.09 -13.97
N ASN A 99 13.08 17.28 -14.70
CA ASN A 99 13.60 17.64 -16.04
C ASN A 99 13.61 16.49 -17.08
N SER A 100 12.89 15.39 -16.88
CA SER A 100 12.90 14.29 -17.87
C SER A 100 11.57 14.22 -18.61
N ALA A 101 11.61 14.38 -19.93
CA ALA A 101 10.49 14.14 -20.84
C ALA A 101 10.18 12.64 -20.93
N VAL A 102 9.83 12.02 -19.80
CA VAL A 102 9.50 10.59 -19.75
C VAL A 102 8.04 10.44 -20.19
N ILE A 103 7.85 10.23 -21.49
CA ILE A 103 6.69 9.49 -21.97
C ILE A 103 6.84 8.08 -21.43
N GLY A 104 6.03 7.72 -20.44
CA GLY A 104 5.99 6.39 -19.84
C GLY A 104 6.66 6.31 -18.47
N ALA A 105 6.07 6.95 -17.47
CA ALA A 105 6.17 6.41 -16.11
C ALA A 105 5.54 5.02 -16.13
N ASN A 106 6.36 3.98 -16.19
CA ASN A 106 5.88 2.61 -16.02
C ASN A 106 5.51 2.44 -14.54
N VAL A 107 4.27 2.77 -14.21
CA VAL A 107 3.62 2.23 -13.01
C VAL A 107 3.60 0.72 -13.18
N SER A 108 4.40 0.02 -12.37
CA SER A 108 4.37 -1.45 -12.27
C SER A 108 3.04 -1.91 -11.65
N GLY A 109 1.95 -1.72 -12.39
CA GLY A 109 0.66 -2.34 -12.17
C GLY A 109 0.56 -3.51 -13.14
N ASN A 110 0.83 -4.72 -12.64
CA ASN A 110 0.60 -5.94 -13.39
C ASN A 110 -0.93 -6.07 -13.64
N GLY A 111 -1.44 -5.58 -14.77
CA GLY A 111 -2.85 -5.74 -15.15
C GLY A 111 -3.47 -4.64 -16.02
N ASN A 112 -2.93 -3.42 -16.08
CA ASN A 112 -3.52 -2.33 -16.87
C ASN A 112 -2.90 -2.25 -18.28
N ARG A 113 -3.12 -3.28 -19.11
CA ARG A 113 -2.89 -3.17 -20.56
C ARG A 113 -4.16 -2.61 -21.20
N ILE A 114 -4.19 -1.31 -21.48
CA ILE A 114 -5.26 -0.74 -22.31
C ILE A 114 -5.06 -1.26 -23.74
N THR A 115 -5.97 -2.07 -24.23
CA THR A 115 -5.97 -2.53 -25.62
C THR A 115 -6.38 -1.38 -26.56
N PRO A 116 -5.96 -1.39 -27.84
CA PRO A 116 -6.33 -0.35 -28.79
C PRO A 116 -7.85 -0.13 -28.93
N ASN A 117 -8.63 -1.20 -28.79
CA ASN A 117 -10.10 -1.13 -28.85
C ASN A 117 -10.70 -0.41 -27.64
N GLU A 118 -10.22 -0.69 -26.43
CA GLU A 118 -10.66 0.01 -25.20
C GLU A 118 -10.30 1.50 -25.24
N PHE A 119 -9.19 1.85 -25.90
CA PHE A 119 -8.81 3.24 -26.14
C PHE A 119 -9.76 3.96 -27.10
N GLU A 120 -10.21 3.28 -28.16
CA GLU A 120 -11.14 3.85 -29.13
C GLU A 120 -12.51 4.16 -28.50
N GLU A 121 -13.03 3.24 -27.69
CA GLU A 121 -14.29 3.44 -26.96
C GLU A 121 -14.18 4.61 -25.97
N MET A 122 -13.06 4.71 -25.25
CA MET A 122 -12.79 5.83 -24.34
C MET A 122 -12.74 7.18 -25.08
N ILE A 123 -12.12 7.23 -26.27
CA ILE A 123 -12.09 8.44 -27.11
C ILE A 123 -13.51 8.85 -27.52
N LYS A 124 -14.34 7.90 -27.94
CA LYS A 124 -15.73 8.17 -28.33
C LYS A 124 -16.52 8.75 -27.16
N LEU A 125 -16.36 8.18 -25.98
CA LEU A 125 -17.01 8.68 -24.77
C LEU A 125 -16.54 10.11 -24.42
N GLN A 126 -15.24 10.38 -24.46
CA GLN A 126 -14.70 11.73 -24.21
C GLN A 126 -15.23 12.76 -25.22
N LYS A 127 -15.28 12.41 -26.50
CA LYS A 127 -15.88 13.28 -27.53
C LYS A 127 -17.35 13.57 -27.23
N GLY A 128 -18.13 12.56 -26.86
CA GLY A 128 -19.55 12.75 -26.50
C GLY A 128 -19.74 13.71 -25.32
N TYR A 129 -18.87 13.65 -24.30
CA TYR A 129 -18.90 14.62 -23.21
C TYR A 129 -18.52 16.03 -23.64
N GLN A 130 -17.54 16.19 -24.54
CA GLN A 130 -17.17 17.50 -25.09
C GLN A 130 -18.31 18.13 -25.89
N ASP A 131 -19.00 17.32 -26.70
CA ASP A 131 -20.15 17.79 -27.49
C ASP A 131 -21.30 18.25 -26.59
N LEU A 132 -21.54 17.54 -25.47
CA LEU A 132 -22.57 17.93 -24.51
C LEU A 132 -22.20 19.24 -23.79
N LEU A 133 -20.94 19.43 -23.41
CA LEU A 133 -20.46 20.68 -22.80
C LEU A 133 -20.64 21.85 -23.78
N LYS A 134 -20.28 21.66 -25.05
CA LYS A 134 -20.46 22.68 -26.08
C LYS A 134 -21.93 23.08 -26.25
N LYS A 135 -22.85 22.11 -26.28
CA LYS A 135 -24.29 22.39 -26.31
C LYS A 135 -24.78 23.14 -25.07
N LYS A 136 -24.24 22.82 -23.89
CA LYS A 136 -24.56 23.57 -22.67
C LYS A 136 -24.08 25.01 -22.75
N ASP A 137 -22.90 25.27 -23.29
CA ASP A 137 -22.39 26.64 -23.51
C ASP A 137 -23.25 27.44 -24.49
N GLU A 138 -23.75 26.79 -25.55
CA GLU A 138 -24.69 27.40 -26.49
C GLU A 138 -26.02 27.77 -25.78
N HIS A 139 -26.56 26.87 -24.96
CA HIS A 139 -27.78 27.15 -24.18
C HIS A 139 -27.56 28.28 -23.17
N ILE A 140 -26.40 28.33 -22.50
CA ILE A 140 -26.03 29.43 -21.59
C ILE A 140 -26.00 30.76 -22.34
N SER A 141 -25.38 30.77 -23.52
CA SER A 141 -25.31 31.97 -24.36
C SER A 141 -26.70 32.48 -24.76
N GLU A 142 -27.60 31.57 -25.09
CA GLU A 142 -28.99 31.92 -25.43
C GLU A 142 -29.77 32.44 -24.21
N LEU A 143 -29.60 31.83 -23.04
CA LEU A 143 -30.20 32.31 -21.79
C LEU A 143 -29.73 33.73 -21.44
N LEU A 144 -28.44 34.01 -21.56
CA LEU A 144 -27.87 35.35 -21.33
C LEU A 144 -28.47 36.40 -22.28
N ARG A 145 -28.67 36.01 -23.55
CA ARG A 145 -29.30 36.87 -24.56
C ARG A 145 -30.75 37.21 -24.19
N VAL A 146 -31.53 36.22 -23.75
CA VAL A 146 -32.92 36.41 -23.33
C VAL A 146 -33.00 37.32 -22.10
N ILE A 147 -32.16 37.07 -21.08
CA ILE A 147 -32.09 37.91 -19.88
C ILE A 147 -31.79 39.36 -20.28
N SER A 148 -30.75 39.59 -21.08
CA SER A 148 -30.36 40.93 -21.54
C SER A 148 -31.50 41.68 -22.25
N LYS A 149 -32.35 40.98 -23.00
CA LYS A 149 -33.53 41.59 -23.66
C LYS A 149 -34.64 41.96 -22.67
N LEU A 150 -34.81 41.18 -21.60
CA LEU A 150 -35.79 41.44 -20.55
C LEU A 150 -35.34 42.54 -19.60
N THR A 151 -34.04 42.73 -19.41
CA THR A 151 -33.48 43.76 -18.50
C THR A 151 -33.32 45.14 -19.15
N ASN A 152 -33.34 45.24 -20.49
CA ASN A 152 -33.23 46.50 -21.23
C ASN A 152 -34.62 47.13 -21.57
N LYS A 153 -35.62 46.90 -20.74
CA LYS A 153 -36.97 47.49 -20.83
C LYS A 153 -37.24 48.33 -19.60
#